data_AF-A0A6J6KD57-F1
#
_entry.id   AF-A0A6J6KD57-F1
#
_cell.length_a   1.000
_cell.length_b   1.000
_cell.length_c   1.000
_cell.angle_alpha   90.00
_cell.angle_beta   90.00
_cell.angle_gamma   90.00
#
_symmetry.space_group_name_H-M   'P 1'
#
loop_
_entity.id
_entity.type
_entity.pdbx_description
1 polymer ?
#
loop_
_entity_poly.entity_id
_entity_poly.type
_entity_poly.pdbx_seq_one_letter_code
_entity_poly.pdbx_strand_id
1 'polypeptide(L)'
;MKSFSKATVLKLSLVVALVGGVNSTTSVVQATSCDPESSVIAPSASQPVSLSITGMHIKRESMDALWEITTSEGPSKFVLLGRAIGAAHDWFGNCTYPGMGLGNGSGYDYLSKNVTLWLWHSGVNLDLARESIYELIGETDRTARLVGPARALTGRSVSFDASDSMPAFTDVSYSWDFDNDGIYEVSTGAISSAETTFAGAGIHVVGVKVSRPSGANRVARTSVTVVPAPTSTTPGISIMDGQARVNLRDVTINMVWPEYATTALVSNDGAFHPSRTSEIDVSDTFSWTLEDGGEGVYSTSVFVRFRGSGIDSSRTYWDTIVLDNMPVTTSTTSTTSTTSTTLPPTTSTTLPPTTSTTSPSVDVTPQSTSPTIGETAQATRISRGVSSMSVRSLSARVARSSQQVSTQVLASSRTVCRISGSQVLAIRNGQCRVKVTVRTPNGREVSRVLTFVARR
;
A
#
# COMPACT_ATOMS: atom_id res chain seq x y z
N MET A 1 32.49 50.50 8.84
CA MET A 1 33.75 50.86 9.54
C MET A 1 33.43 51.09 11.01
N LYS A 2 34.15 50.39 11.91
CA LYS A 2 34.63 50.78 13.26
C LYS A 2 33.71 51.65 14.16
N SER A 3 33.53 51.47 15.47
CA SER A 3 34.11 50.59 16.49
C SER A 3 33.53 51.03 17.86
N PHE A 4 33.13 50.05 18.68
CA PHE A 4 33.16 49.91 20.15
C PHE A 4 33.26 51.11 21.14
N SER A 5 32.26 51.16 22.05
CA SER A 5 32.30 50.86 23.51
C SER A 5 32.82 51.86 24.58
N LYS A 6 32.14 51.76 25.74
CA LYS A 6 32.38 52.20 27.14
C LYS A 6 31.48 53.39 27.56
N ALA A 7 30.82 53.46 28.71
CA ALA A 7 30.97 52.75 29.98
C ALA A 7 29.68 52.77 30.83
N THR A 8 29.69 51.90 31.83
CA THR A 8 28.74 51.61 32.91
C THR A 8 28.45 52.76 33.88
N VAL A 9 27.30 52.64 34.56
CA VAL A 9 26.91 53.13 35.91
C VAL A 9 25.89 54.27 35.94
N LEU A 10 24.61 53.93 36.17
CA LEU A 10 23.84 54.48 37.29
C LEU A 10 22.65 53.57 37.64
N LYS A 11 22.54 53.21 38.92
CA LYS A 11 21.39 52.52 39.52
C LYS A 11 20.17 53.45 39.50
N LEU A 12 19.03 52.95 39.04
CA LEU A 12 17.74 53.46 39.46
C LEU A 12 16.75 52.30 39.59
N SER A 13 16.32 52.06 40.82
CA SER A 13 15.27 51.10 41.16
C SER A 13 13.93 51.64 40.69
N LEU A 14 13.22 50.89 39.85
CA LEU A 14 11.78 51.01 39.71
C LEU A 14 11.16 49.64 39.46
N VAL A 15 10.28 49.26 40.38
CA VAL A 15 9.46 48.04 40.35
C VAL A 15 8.48 48.15 39.19
N VAL A 16 8.52 47.20 38.26
CA VAL A 16 7.42 46.90 37.33
C VAL A 16 7.22 45.39 37.34
N ALA A 17 6.00 44.98 37.69
CA ALA A 17 5.53 43.61 37.69
C ALA A 17 5.63 43.03 36.27
N LEU A 18 6.45 41.99 36.09
CA LEU A 18 6.37 41.15 34.90
C LEU A 18 5.12 40.26 35.02
N VAL A 19 4.09 40.60 34.26
CA VAL A 19 3.13 39.61 33.75
C VAL A 19 3.88 38.78 32.71
N GLY A 20 4.65 37.80 33.19
CA GLY A 20 5.15 36.71 32.38
C GLY A 20 4.01 35.73 32.16
N GLY A 21 3.28 35.91 31.05
CA GLY A 21 2.37 34.90 30.54
C GLY A 21 3.16 33.65 30.16
N VAL A 22 3.33 32.75 31.13
CA VAL A 22 3.78 31.39 30.87
C VAL A 22 2.61 30.71 30.19
N ASN A 23 2.74 30.45 28.89
CA ASN A 23 1.95 29.38 28.26
C ASN A 23 2.38 28.10 28.95
N SER A 24 1.69 27.75 30.04
CA SER A 24 1.77 26.47 30.69
C SER A 24 1.23 25.44 29.70
N THR A 25 2.10 24.92 28.83
CA THR A 25 1.97 23.52 28.45
C THR A 25 2.04 22.76 29.76
N THR A 26 0.88 22.31 30.26
CA THR A 26 0.82 21.35 31.36
C THR A 26 1.48 20.07 30.86
N SER A 27 2.81 20.02 30.96
CA SER A 27 3.53 18.77 31.07
C SER A 27 2.94 18.08 32.30
N VAL A 28 2.19 17.00 32.08
CA VAL A 28 1.81 16.07 33.13
C VAL A 28 3.09 15.75 33.90
N VAL A 29 3.14 16.16 35.15
CA VAL A 29 4.23 15.84 36.07
C VAL A 29 4.18 14.32 36.21
N GLN A 30 5.03 13.61 35.48
CA GLN A 30 5.31 12.20 35.72
C GLN A 30 5.62 12.08 37.21
N ALA A 31 4.85 11.30 37.98
CA ALA A 31 5.18 10.97 39.36
C ALA A 31 6.59 10.35 39.42
N THR A 32 7.59 11.20 39.63
CA THR A 32 9.02 10.87 39.55
C THR A 32 9.62 10.59 40.93
N SER A 33 8.82 10.59 41.99
CA SER A 33 9.30 10.45 43.36
C SER A 33 9.18 9.05 43.96
N CYS A 34 8.48 8.12 43.31
CA CYS A 34 8.36 6.76 43.81
C CYS A 34 9.40 5.84 43.16
N ASP A 35 10.26 5.22 43.97
CA ASP A 35 11.01 4.06 43.53
C ASP A 35 10.00 2.93 43.29
N PRO A 36 9.91 2.36 42.07
CA PRO A 36 9.04 1.22 41.80
C PRO A 36 9.23 0.14 42.87
N GLU A 37 10.46 -0.13 43.32
CA GLU A 37 10.72 -1.14 44.35
C GLU A 37 10.01 -0.89 45.68
N SER A 38 9.71 0.37 46.01
CA SER A 38 9.02 0.81 47.22
C SER A 38 7.48 0.88 47.10
N SER A 39 6.92 0.69 45.90
CA SER A 39 5.47 0.78 45.69
C SER A 39 4.73 -0.36 46.41
N VAL A 40 3.57 -0.06 47.00
CA VAL A 40 2.73 -1.02 47.72
C VAL A 40 1.39 -1.27 47.01
N ILE A 41 0.86 -2.48 47.17
CA ILE A 41 -0.49 -2.82 46.72
C ILE A 41 -1.52 -2.04 47.54
N ALA A 42 -2.46 -1.35 46.87
CA ALA A 42 -3.51 -0.58 47.55
C ALA A 42 -4.87 -0.79 46.86
N PRO A 43 -5.58 -1.89 47.17
CA PRO A 43 -6.88 -2.12 46.57
C PRO A 43 -7.90 -1.12 47.14
N SER A 44 -8.60 -0.41 46.26
CA SER A 44 -9.58 0.62 46.64
C SER A 44 -11.02 0.30 46.20
N ALA A 45 -11.23 -0.80 45.46
CA ALA A 45 -12.53 -1.28 45.03
C ALA A 45 -12.89 -2.61 45.69
N SER A 46 -14.17 -2.84 45.98
CA SER A 46 -14.68 -4.10 46.55
C SER A 46 -14.90 -5.19 45.50
N GLN A 47 -15.12 -4.80 44.24
CA GLN A 47 -15.22 -5.69 43.09
C GLN A 47 -14.12 -5.34 42.07
N PRO A 48 -13.53 -6.33 41.38
CA PRO A 48 -12.56 -6.05 40.34
C PRO A 48 -13.24 -5.59 39.06
N VAL A 49 -12.54 -4.76 38.29
CA VAL A 49 -12.76 -4.69 36.84
C VAL A 49 -11.86 -5.71 36.15
N SER A 50 -12.30 -6.29 35.04
CA SER A 50 -11.51 -7.30 34.31
C SER A 50 -11.03 -6.80 32.95
N LEU A 51 -9.83 -7.23 32.60
CA LEU A 51 -9.17 -6.98 31.32
C LEU A 51 -8.75 -8.32 30.73
N SER A 52 -9.33 -8.70 29.59
CA SER A 52 -8.93 -9.90 28.86
C SER A 52 -8.06 -9.56 27.65
N ILE A 53 -6.95 -10.27 27.50
CA ILE A 53 -6.03 -10.21 26.37
C ILE A 53 -5.97 -11.61 25.74
N THR A 54 -6.31 -11.71 24.46
CA THR A 54 -6.36 -12.97 23.71
C THR A 54 -5.25 -13.03 22.68
N GLY A 55 -4.93 -14.23 22.21
CA GLY A 55 -3.93 -14.46 21.18
C GLY A 55 -4.23 -13.82 19.83
N MET A 56 -5.49 -13.44 19.61
CA MET A 56 -5.92 -12.73 18.40
C MET A 56 -5.63 -11.22 18.47
N HIS A 57 -5.42 -10.68 19.67
CA HIS A 57 -5.21 -9.24 19.88
C HIS A 57 -3.75 -8.81 19.77
N ILE A 58 -2.82 -9.74 19.92
CA ILE A 58 -1.38 -9.47 20.05
C ILE A 58 -0.57 -10.49 19.25
N LYS A 59 0.67 -10.14 18.90
CA LYS A 59 1.61 -11.05 18.23
C LYS A 59 1.91 -12.26 19.11
N ARG A 60 2.32 -13.35 18.47
CA ARG A 60 2.70 -14.59 19.15
C ARG A 60 3.76 -14.35 20.22
N GLU A 61 4.80 -13.59 19.90
CA GLU A 61 5.91 -13.31 20.81
C GLU A 61 5.44 -12.54 22.05
N SER A 62 4.57 -11.54 21.87
CA SER A 62 3.96 -10.78 22.96
C SER A 62 3.07 -11.65 23.83
N MET A 63 2.27 -12.54 23.21
CA MET A 63 1.43 -13.48 23.95
C MET A 63 2.27 -14.47 24.75
N ASP A 64 3.35 -14.99 24.17
CA ASP A 64 4.26 -15.89 24.87
C ASP A 64 4.93 -15.18 26.06
N ALA A 65 5.33 -13.91 25.91
CA ALA A 65 5.86 -13.10 27.02
C ALA A 65 4.81 -12.84 28.12
N LEU A 66 3.58 -12.48 27.76
CA LEU A 66 2.48 -12.30 28.71
C LEU A 66 2.16 -13.61 29.46
N TRP A 67 2.16 -14.71 28.73
CA TRP A 67 1.91 -16.05 29.28
C TRP A 67 3.01 -16.46 30.25
N GLU A 68 4.27 -16.22 29.91
CA GLU A 68 5.42 -16.50 30.76
C GLU A 68 5.35 -15.71 32.09
N ILE A 69 5.02 -14.41 32.03
CA ILE A 69 4.82 -13.59 33.23
C ILE A 69 3.68 -14.15 34.10
N THR A 70 2.53 -14.44 33.49
CA THR A 70 1.30 -14.78 34.24
C THR A 70 1.32 -16.19 34.83
N THR A 71 2.08 -17.10 34.21
CA THR A 71 2.30 -18.47 34.71
C THR A 71 3.55 -18.62 35.57
N SER A 72 4.35 -17.56 35.76
CA SER A 72 5.52 -17.63 36.63
C SER A 72 5.14 -17.93 38.07
N GLU A 73 5.99 -18.65 38.79
CA GLU A 73 5.76 -18.94 40.22
C GLU A 73 5.93 -17.69 41.09
N GLY A 74 5.21 -17.65 42.21
CA GLY A 74 5.35 -16.60 43.22
C GLY A 74 4.62 -15.28 42.94
N PRO A 75 4.76 -14.29 43.83
CA PRO A 75 3.96 -13.07 43.82
C PRO A 75 4.51 -11.95 42.91
N SER A 76 5.74 -12.07 42.42
CA SER A 76 6.43 -11.04 41.61
C SER A 76 5.67 -10.68 40.33
N LYS A 77 4.96 -11.63 39.71
CA LYS A 77 4.11 -11.37 38.54
C LYS A 77 3.01 -10.34 38.79
N PHE A 78 2.39 -10.37 39.98
CA PHE A 78 1.35 -9.41 40.34
C PHE A 78 1.95 -8.02 40.53
N VAL A 79 3.14 -7.96 41.14
CA VAL A 79 3.88 -6.70 41.34
C VAL A 79 4.29 -6.10 39.99
N LEU A 80 4.84 -6.90 39.09
CA LEU A 80 5.28 -6.44 37.76
C LEU A 80 4.13 -5.85 36.94
N LEU A 81 3.03 -6.60 36.81
CA LEU A 81 1.84 -6.17 36.06
C LEU A 81 1.15 -4.99 36.74
N GLY A 82 1.00 -5.05 38.07
CA GLY A 82 0.40 -3.99 38.87
C GLY A 82 1.16 -2.68 38.74
N ARG A 83 2.49 -2.70 38.85
CA ARG A 83 3.35 -1.52 38.71
C ARG A 83 3.24 -0.89 37.32
N ALA A 84 3.22 -1.69 36.25
CA ALA A 84 3.03 -1.17 34.90
C ALA A 84 1.71 -0.40 34.77
N ILE A 85 0.62 -0.96 35.31
CA ILE A 85 -0.71 -0.32 35.29
C ILE A 85 -0.74 0.93 36.18
N GLY A 86 -0.18 0.84 37.40
CA GLY A 86 -0.14 1.96 38.35
C GLY A 86 0.67 3.14 37.85
N ALA A 87 1.82 2.88 37.19
CA ALA A 87 2.61 3.91 36.53
C ALA A 87 1.81 4.62 35.42
N ALA A 88 1.10 3.85 34.59
CA ALA A 88 0.33 4.42 33.49
C ALA A 88 -0.81 5.33 33.97
N HIS A 89 -1.42 5.03 35.11
CA HIS A 89 -2.50 5.83 35.71
C HIS A 89 -1.99 6.93 36.66
N ASP A 90 -0.67 7.15 36.73
CA ASP A 90 -0.04 8.11 37.65
C ASP A 90 -0.37 7.87 39.14
N TRP A 91 -0.69 6.63 39.52
CA TRP A 91 -0.92 6.25 40.92
C TRP A 91 0.38 6.24 41.74
N PHE A 92 1.52 6.35 41.07
CA PHE A 92 2.83 6.41 41.70
C PHE A 92 3.08 7.72 42.46
N GLY A 93 2.23 8.74 42.31
CA GLY A 93 2.21 9.88 43.24
C GLY A 93 1.98 9.47 44.70
N ASN A 94 1.29 8.34 44.94
CA ASN A 94 1.07 7.75 46.26
C ASN A 94 1.87 6.47 46.51
N CYS A 95 2.79 6.12 45.60
CA CYS A 95 3.51 4.84 45.62
C CYS A 95 2.59 3.60 45.65
N THR A 96 1.46 3.63 44.94
CA THR A 96 0.51 2.51 44.94
C THR A 96 0.28 1.88 43.57
N TYR A 97 -0.15 0.61 43.59
CA TYR A 97 -0.63 -0.12 42.41
C TYR A 97 -1.88 -0.96 42.77
N PRO A 98 -2.70 -1.37 41.78
CA PRO A 98 -4.00 -1.97 42.06
C PRO A 98 -3.86 -3.36 42.67
N GLY A 99 -4.88 -3.81 43.40
CA GLY A 99 -5.00 -5.23 43.71
C GLY A 99 -5.13 -6.05 42.42
N MET A 100 -4.44 -7.18 42.33
CA MET A 100 -4.33 -7.97 41.09
C MET A 100 -4.80 -9.40 41.30
N GLY A 101 -5.54 -9.92 40.32
CA GLY A 101 -5.83 -11.34 40.12
C GLY A 101 -5.49 -11.72 38.69
N LEU A 102 -5.03 -12.95 38.47
CA LEU A 102 -4.63 -13.43 37.14
C LEU A 102 -5.33 -14.76 36.85
N GLY A 103 -5.76 -14.90 35.60
CA GLY A 103 -6.37 -16.12 35.08
C GLY A 103 -5.83 -16.42 33.70
N ASN A 104 -5.26 -17.61 33.55
CA ASN A 104 -4.83 -18.16 32.27
C ASN A 104 -5.89 -19.19 31.85
N GLY A 105 -6.46 -19.06 30.65
CA GLY A 105 -7.36 -20.11 30.16
C GLY A 105 -6.62 -21.35 29.67
N SER A 106 -7.37 -22.32 29.14
CA SER A 106 -6.85 -23.64 28.76
C SER A 106 -6.26 -23.73 27.34
N GLY A 107 -6.10 -22.60 26.65
CA GLY A 107 -5.68 -22.56 25.24
C GLY A 107 -4.43 -23.40 24.93
N TYR A 108 -4.53 -24.27 23.92
CA TYR A 108 -3.45 -25.19 23.52
C TYR A 108 -2.49 -24.58 22.50
N ASP A 109 -2.91 -23.54 21.79
CA ASP A 109 -2.12 -22.82 20.79
C ASP A 109 -2.14 -21.31 21.04
N TYR A 110 -1.30 -20.58 20.30
CA TYR A 110 -1.14 -19.14 20.54
C TYR A 110 -2.44 -18.34 20.32
N LEU A 111 -3.35 -18.77 19.44
CA LEU A 111 -4.61 -18.06 19.14
C LEU A 111 -5.66 -18.29 20.22
N SER A 112 -5.67 -19.49 20.81
CA SER A 112 -6.60 -19.89 21.88
C SER A 112 -6.13 -19.49 23.28
N LYS A 113 -4.86 -19.08 23.45
CA LYS A 113 -4.38 -18.50 24.70
C LYS A 113 -5.16 -17.21 25.03
N ASN A 114 -5.61 -17.12 26.28
CA ASN A 114 -6.17 -15.91 26.85
C ASN A 114 -5.67 -15.69 28.29
N VAL A 115 -5.41 -14.43 28.61
CA VAL A 115 -5.06 -13.97 29.95
C VAL A 115 -6.11 -12.98 30.39
N THR A 116 -6.68 -13.20 31.57
CA THR A 116 -7.60 -12.27 32.23
C THR A 116 -6.90 -11.68 33.44
N LEU A 117 -6.85 -10.36 33.52
CA LEU A 117 -6.40 -9.61 34.69
C LEU A 117 -7.63 -9.06 35.41
N TRP A 118 -7.70 -9.25 36.72
CA TRP A 118 -8.70 -8.62 37.59
C TRP A 118 -8.02 -7.54 38.43
N LEU A 119 -8.58 -6.33 38.41
CA LEU A 119 -7.98 -5.12 38.96
C LEU A 119 -8.92 -4.54 40.04
N TRP A 120 -8.49 -4.55 41.30
CA TRP A 120 -9.22 -3.97 42.43
C TRP A 120 -8.71 -2.56 42.70
N HIS A 121 -9.16 -1.58 41.92
CA HIS A 121 -8.90 -0.17 42.21
C HIS A 121 -10.02 0.70 41.63
N SER A 122 -10.39 1.79 42.30
CA SER A 122 -11.33 2.76 41.74
C SER A 122 -10.67 3.56 40.61
N GLY A 123 -11.38 3.81 39.51
CA GLY A 123 -10.86 4.66 38.43
C GLY A 123 -9.87 3.99 37.47
N VAL A 124 -9.86 2.66 37.38
CA VAL A 124 -9.11 1.96 36.33
C VAL A 124 -9.66 2.36 34.96
N ASN A 125 -8.80 2.90 34.11
CA ASN A 125 -9.04 3.01 32.68
C ASN A 125 -8.51 1.73 32.01
N LEU A 126 -9.43 0.88 31.52
CA LEU A 126 -9.07 -0.43 30.95
C LEU A 126 -8.19 -0.31 29.71
N ASP A 127 -8.29 0.77 28.95
CA ASP A 127 -7.45 1.00 27.77
C ASP A 127 -6.03 1.34 28.18
N LEU A 128 -5.88 2.24 29.16
CA LEU A 128 -4.57 2.61 29.71
C LEU A 128 -3.89 1.43 30.40
N ALA A 129 -4.67 0.61 31.12
CA ALA A 129 -4.18 -0.64 31.70
C ALA A 129 -3.71 -1.61 30.59
N ARG A 130 -4.54 -1.87 29.57
CA ARG A 130 -4.17 -2.74 28.45
C ARG A 130 -2.92 -2.23 27.73
N GLU A 131 -2.80 -0.93 27.50
CA GLU A 131 -1.61 -0.32 26.89
C GLU A 131 -0.33 -0.53 27.68
N SER A 132 -0.38 -0.34 29.01
CA SER A 132 0.76 -0.57 29.87
C SER A 132 1.23 -2.04 29.82
N ILE A 133 0.28 -2.98 29.74
CA ILE A 133 0.61 -4.40 29.58
C ILE A 133 1.22 -4.65 28.20
N TYR A 134 0.68 -4.06 27.14
CA TYR A 134 1.24 -4.16 25.79
C TYR A 134 2.65 -3.60 25.72
N GLU A 135 2.93 -2.47 26.38
CA GLU A 135 4.28 -1.93 26.49
C GLU A 135 5.23 -2.88 27.22
N LEU A 136 4.80 -3.38 28.37
CA LEU A 136 5.58 -4.29 29.22
C LEU A 136 5.98 -5.57 28.49
N ILE A 137 5.08 -6.14 27.69
CA ILE A 137 5.32 -7.39 26.95
C ILE A 137 5.97 -7.18 25.57
N GLY A 138 6.33 -5.94 25.23
CA GLY A 138 6.96 -5.62 23.94
C GLY A 138 6.01 -5.70 22.74
N GLU A 139 4.70 -5.53 22.96
CA GLU A 139 3.73 -5.49 21.87
C GLU A 139 3.86 -4.19 21.07
N THR A 140 4.36 -4.35 19.84
CA THR A 140 4.60 -3.28 18.87
C THR A 140 3.56 -3.24 17.75
N ASP A 141 2.77 -4.30 17.57
CA ASP A 141 1.53 -4.35 16.79
C ASP A 141 0.41 -3.63 17.52
N ARG A 142 0.62 -2.34 17.74
CA ARG A 142 -0.46 -1.39 17.99
C ARG A 142 -0.93 -0.86 16.64
N THR A 143 -1.08 -1.74 15.65
CA THR A 143 -1.10 -1.35 14.25
C THR A 143 -2.51 -0.97 13.88
N ALA A 144 -2.73 0.33 13.72
CA ALA A 144 -3.75 0.75 12.78
C ALA A 144 -3.55 -0.08 11.50
N ARG A 145 -4.66 -0.53 10.92
CA ARG A 145 -4.67 -1.25 9.67
C ARG A 145 -5.55 -0.49 8.70
N LEU A 146 -5.13 -0.45 7.45
CA LEU A 146 -5.84 0.23 6.39
C LEU A 146 -5.87 -0.67 5.16
N VAL A 147 -7.07 -0.97 4.71
CA VAL A 147 -7.34 -1.67 3.47
C VAL A 147 -8.00 -0.70 2.51
N GLY A 148 -7.51 -0.67 1.28
CA GLY A 148 -8.11 0.02 0.16
C GLY A 148 -7.85 -0.77 -1.12
N PRO A 149 -8.48 -0.43 -2.24
CA PRO A 149 -8.21 -1.10 -3.49
C PRO A 149 -6.80 -0.79 -3.97
N ALA A 150 -6.17 -1.75 -4.65
CA ALA A 150 -4.85 -1.52 -5.26
C ALA A 150 -4.92 -0.53 -6.43
N ARG A 151 -6.08 -0.43 -7.09
CA ARG A 151 -6.32 0.41 -8.27
C ARG A 151 -7.67 1.07 -8.21
N ALA A 152 -7.77 2.27 -8.77
CA ALA A 152 -9.00 3.02 -8.92
C ALA A 152 -8.99 3.84 -10.22
N LEU A 153 -10.14 4.40 -10.57
CA LEU A 153 -10.31 5.31 -11.72
C LEU A 153 -10.50 6.73 -11.22
N THR A 154 -10.04 7.72 -11.99
CA THR A 154 -10.26 9.13 -11.66
C THR A 154 -11.76 9.45 -11.52
N GLY A 155 -12.12 10.28 -10.54
CA GLY A 155 -13.50 10.70 -10.28
C GLY A 155 -14.47 9.61 -9.81
N ARG A 156 -14.02 8.36 -9.63
CA ARG A 156 -14.85 7.27 -9.08
C ARG A 156 -14.67 7.18 -7.55
N SER A 157 -15.76 6.87 -6.84
CA SER A 157 -15.70 6.67 -5.38
C SER A 157 -14.88 5.43 -5.05
N VAL A 158 -14.01 5.57 -4.05
CA VAL A 158 -13.13 4.54 -3.52
C VAL A 158 -13.40 4.40 -2.03
N SER A 159 -13.62 3.17 -1.57
CA SER A 159 -13.84 2.86 -0.16
C SER A 159 -12.57 2.34 0.50
N PHE A 160 -12.36 2.76 1.75
CA PHE A 160 -11.29 2.32 2.62
C PHE A 160 -11.86 1.76 3.91
N ASP A 161 -11.20 0.73 4.43
CA ASP A 161 -11.59 0.02 5.65
C ASP A 161 -10.43 -0.08 6.62
N ALA A 162 -10.67 0.39 7.85
CA ALA A 162 -9.76 0.34 8.97
C ALA A 162 -10.30 -0.51 10.14
N SER A 163 -11.34 -1.32 9.92
CA SER A 163 -12.02 -2.14 10.93
C SER A 163 -11.10 -3.10 11.70
N ASP A 164 -10.06 -3.62 11.05
CA ASP A 164 -9.05 -4.48 11.66
C ASP A 164 -7.98 -3.70 12.46
N SER A 165 -8.17 -2.39 12.66
CA SER A 165 -7.29 -1.57 13.49
C SER A 165 -7.52 -1.83 14.96
N MET A 166 -6.43 -2.04 15.70
CA MET A 166 -6.47 -2.08 17.17
C MET A 166 -7.61 -2.97 17.72
N PRO A 167 -7.74 -4.24 17.28
CA PRO A 167 -8.90 -5.09 17.57
C PRO A 167 -9.12 -5.35 19.07
N ALA A 168 -8.11 -5.06 19.89
CA ALA A 168 -8.19 -5.21 21.34
C ALA A 168 -8.99 -4.12 22.07
N PHE A 169 -9.44 -3.07 21.38
CA PHE A 169 -10.07 -1.89 21.97
C PHE A 169 -11.41 -1.59 21.30
N THR A 170 -12.41 -1.19 22.08
CA THR A 170 -13.78 -0.95 21.60
C THR A 170 -14.08 0.53 21.35
N ASP A 171 -13.41 1.44 22.05
CA ASP A 171 -13.64 2.89 21.95
C ASP A 171 -12.48 3.54 21.18
N VAL A 172 -12.66 3.69 19.87
CA VAL A 172 -11.68 4.28 18.95
C VAL A 172 -12.33 5.30 18.04
N SER A 173 -11.54 6.25 17.56
CA SER A 173 -11.96 7.23 16.55
C SER A 173 -11.02 7.22 15.36
N TYR A 174 -11.56 7.44 14.16
CA TYR A 174 -10.83 7.41 12.90
C TYR A 174 -10.76 8.80 12.28
N SER A 175 -9.56 9.19 11.84
CA SER A 175 -9.31 10.37 11.02
C SER A 175 -8.55 9.95 9.77
N TRP A 176 -8.90 10.51 8.62
CA TRP A 176 -8.43 10.09 7.30
C TRP A 176 -7.64 11.22 6.65
N ASP A 177 -6.53 10.84 6.04
CA ASP A 177 -5.59 11.68 5.30
C ASP A 177 -5.52 11.09 3.88
N PHE A 178 -6.12 11.75 2.89
CA PHE A 178 -6.29 11.19 1.55
C PHE A 178 -5.18 11.54 0.57
N ASP A 179 -4.31 12.51 0.91
CA ASP A 179 -3.22 12.98 0.04
C ASP A 179 -1.81 12.88 0.68
N ASN A 180 -1.75 12.42 1.93
CA ASN A 180 -0.54 12.19 2.72
C ASN A 180 0.28 13.47 2.98
N ASP A 181 -0.40 14.61 3.16
CA ASP A 181 0.22 15.85 3.59
C ASP A 181 0.38 15.97 5.13
N GLY A 182 -0.25 15.04 5.88
CA GLY A 182 -0.23 14.98 7.35
C GLY A 182 -1.34 15.79 8.04
N ILE A 183 -2.16 16.50 7.27
CA ILE A 183 -3.46 17.01 7.65
C ILE A 183 -4.47 15.85 7.50
N TYR A 184 -5.57 15.91 8.24
CA TYR A 184 -6.62 14.90 8.17
C TYR A 184 -7.91 15.58 7.74
N GLU A 185 -8.39 15.29 6.53
CA GLU A 185 -9.50 15.98 5.88
C GLU A 185 -10.84 15.55 6.49
N VAL A 186 -10.93 14.30 6.94
CA VAL A 186 -12.19 13.69 7.40
C VAL A 186 -11.99 12.99 8.73
N SER A 187 -12.89 13.22 9.68
CA SER A 187 -13.04 12.39 10.88
C SER A 187 -14.38 11.69 10.87
N THR A 188 -14.36 10.36 11.02
CA THR A 188 -15.57 9.51 10.97
C THR A 188 -16.01 9.03 12.36
N GLY A 189 -15.38 9.54 13.43
CA GLY A 189 -15.66 9.07 14.79
C GLY A 189 -15.42 7.56 14.91
N ALA A 190 -16.37 6.82 15.46
CA ALA A 190 -16.27 5.37 15.64
C ALA A 190 -16.45 4.55 14.34
N ILE A 191 -16.84 5.18 13.22
CA ILE A 191 -17.02 4.48 11.95
C ILE A 191 -15.66 4.23 11.31
N SER A 192 -15.30 2.96 11.11
CA SER A 192 -13.99 2.52 10.63
C SER A 192 -13.81 2.53 9.12
N SER A 193 -14.76 3.11 8.38
CA SER A 193 -14.71 3.22 6.92
C SER A 193 -14.84 4.67 6.47
N ALA A 194 -14.25 4.96 5.31
CA ALA A 194 -14.41 6.24 4.63
C ALA A 194 -14.37 6.05 3.12
N GLU A 195 -14.97 7.00 2.41
CA GLU A 195 -14.93 7.08 0.95
C GLU A 195 -14.30 8.38 0.49
N THR A 196 -13.62 8.33 -0.66
CA THR A 196 -13.09 9.52 -1.33
C THR A 196 -13.05 9.30 -2.85
N THR A 197 -12.74 10.36 -3.59
CA THR A 197 -12.50 10.32 -5.04
C THR A 197 -11.15 10.95 -5.35
N PHE A 198 -10.47 10.46 -6.38
CA PHE A 198 -9.20 11.04 -6.83
C PHE A 198 -9.39 11.74 -8.17
N ALA A 199 -9.10 13.04 -8.25
CA ALA A 199 -9.26 13.80 -9.49
C ALA A 199 -8.16 13.48 -10.53
N GLY A 200 -6.93 13.26 -10.07
CA GLY A 200 -5.76 13.01 -10.91
C GLY A 200 -5.35 11.54 -10.94
N ALA A 201 -4.87 11.08 -12.10
CA ALA A 201 -4.18 9.80 -12.20
C ALA A 201 -2.80 9.86 -11.51
N GLY A 202 -2.31 8.72 -11.06
CA GLY A 202 -1.04 8.61 -10.34
C GLY A 202 -1.14 7.68 -9.12
N ILE A 203 -0.06 7.61 -8.35
CA ILE A 203 -0.04 6.88 -7.07
C ILE A 203 -0.45 7.85 -5.98
N HIS A 204 -1.54 7.53 -5.28
CA HIS A 204 -2.03 8.26 -4.12
C HIS A 204 -1.75 7.45 -2.85
N VAL A 205 -1.23 8.10 -1.82
CA VAL A 205 -1.01 7.47 -0.52
C VAL A 205 -2.10 7.96 0.42
N VAL A 206 -2.89 7.04 0.95
CA VAL A 206 -3.95 7.32 1.91
C VAL A 206 -3.51 6.85 3.28
N GLY A 207 -3.69 7.71 4.28
CA GLY A 207 -3.47 7.45 5.69
C GLY A 207 -4.76 7.37 6.49
N VAL A 208 -4.73 6.60 7.57
CA VAL A 208 -5.72 6.66 8.65
C VAL A 208 -5.01 6.79 9.97
N LYS A 209 -5.52 7.67 10.84
CA LYS A 209 -5.14 7.80 12.24
C LYS A 209 -6.27 7.27 13.09
N VAL A 210 -5.93 6.26 13.90
CA VAL A 210 -6.81 5.65 14.88
C VAL A 210 -6.43 6.19 16.24
N SER A 211 -7.36 6.89 16.86
CA SER A 211 -7.19 7.64 18.11
C SER A 211 -8.02 7.03 19.22
N ARG A 212 -7.47 7.02 20.44
CA ARG A 212 -8.12 6.50 21.64
C ARG A 212 -8.50 7.62 22.61
N PRO A 213 -9.46 7.38 23.52
CA PRO A 213 -9.73 8.27 24.65
C PRO A 213 -8.50 8.51 25.55
N SER A 214 -7.56 7.55 25.61
CA SER A 214 -6.28 7.70 26.34
C SER A 214 -5.33 8.74 25.72
N GLY A 215 -5.63 9.23 24.50
CA GLY A 215 -4.75 10.10 23.72
C GLY A 215 -3.73 9.34 22.87
N ALA A 216 -3.66 8.01 22.97
CA ALA A 216 -2.80 7.20 22.13
C ALA A 216 -3.30 7.16 20.68
N ASN A 217 -2.40 7.43 19.73
CA ASN A 217 -2.70 7.49 18.30
C ASN A 217 -1.86 6.48 17.53
N ARG A 218 -2.43 5.87 16.48
CA ARG A 218 -1.73 4.95 15.57
C ARG A 218 -2.10 5.27 14.14
N VAL A 219 -1.11 5.18 13.25
CA VAL A 219 -1.28 5.55 11.84
C VAL A 219 -0.99 4.35 10.96
N ALA A 220 -1.84 4.15 9.95
CA ALA A 220 -1.62 3.21 8.87
C ALA A 220 -1.71 3.94 7.53
N ARG A 221 -1.03 3.39 6.52
CA ARG A 221 -1.06 3.93 5.16
C ARG A 221 -1.23 2.81 4.14
N THR A 222 -1.87 3.14 3.04
CA THR A 222 -1.97 2.29 1.85
C THR A 222 -1.77 3.13 0.59
N SER A 223 -1.34 2.52 -0.51
CA SER A 223 -1.17 3.19 -1.79
C SER A 223 -2.21 2.70 -2.78
N VAL A 224 -2.83 3.64 -3.51
CA VAL A 224 -3.79 3.36 -4.59
C VAL A 224 -3.21 3.88 -5.89
N THR A 225 -3.11 3.03 -6.91
CA THR A 225 -2.77 3.46 -8.27
C THR A 225 -4.04 3.88 -9.00
N VAL A 226 -4.20 5.19 -9.20
CA VAL A 226 -5.33 5.79 -9.91
C VAL A 226 -4.98 5.95 -11.38
N VAL A 227 -5.85 5.51 -12.27
CA VAL A 227 -5.69 5.66 -13.73
C VAL A 227 -6.85 6.47 -14.32
N PRO A 228 -6.68 7.10 -15.49
CA PRO A 228 -7.74 7.90 -16.10
C PRO A 228 -9.02 7.09 -16.33
N ALA A 229 -10.16 7.62 -15.87
CA ALA A 229 -11.48 7.12 -16.21
C ALA A 229 -11.84 7.52 -17.64
N PRO A 230 -12.39 6.61 -18.46
CA PRO A 230 -12.92 6.99 -19.75
C PRO A 230 -14.18 7.85 -19.60
N THR A 231 -14.40 8.74 -20.56
CA THR A 231 -15.58 9.62 -20.62
C THR A 231 -16.89 8.88 -20.94
N SER A 232 -16.82 7.65 -21.43
CA SER A 232 -17.95 6.78 -21.75
C SER A 232 -17.64 5.33 -21.45
N THR A 233 -18.68 4.50 -21.31
CA THR A 233 -18.57 3.06 -21.05
C THR A 233 -18.44 2.22 -22.33
N THR A 234 -18.52 2.83 -23.50
CA THR A 234 -18.44 2.14 -24.79
C THR A 234 -17.10 2.47 -25.46
N PRO A 235 -16.10 1.58 -25.40
CA PRO A 235 -14.79 1.87 -25.96
C PRO A 235 -14.83 1.95 -27.49
N GLY A 236 -14.02 2.84 -28.05
CA GLY A 236 -13.96 3.10 -29.47
C GLY A 236 -13.04 4.26 -29.79
N ILE A 237 -12.88 4.52 -31.08
CA ILE A 237 -12.19 5.70 -31.59
C ILE A 237 -13.06 6.37 -32.64
N SER A 238 -12.84 7.66 -32.87
CA SER A 238 -13.42 8.35 -34.00
C SER A 238 -12.46 9.39 -34.58
N ILE A 239 -12.29 9.37 -35.90
CA ILE A 239 -11.45 10.33 -36.62
C ILE A 239 -12.26 11.62 -36.78
N MET A 240 -11.72 12.75 -36.31
CA MET A 240 -12.32 14.08 -36.47
C MET A 240 -13.79 14.17 -36.03
N ASP A 241 -14.15 13.46 -34.96
CA ASP A 241 -15.53 13.39 -34.43
C ASP A 241 -16.56 12.87 -35.45
N GLY A 242 -16.17 11.86 -36.22
CA GLY A 242 -17.05 11.16 -37.16
C GLY A 242 -17.28 11.89 -38.47
N GLN A 243 -16.41 12.85 -38.80
CA GLN A 243 -16.48 13.52 -40.11
C GLN A 243 -16.28 12.52 -41.25
N ALA A 244 -17.10 12.65 -42.29
CA ALA A 244 -17.02 11.76 -43.44
C ALA A 244 -15.75 11.97 -44.29
N ARG A 245 -15.13 13.16 -44.22
CA ARG A 245 -14.02 13.55 -45.09
C ARG A 245 -13.13 14.62 -44.46
N VAL A 246 -11.82 14.54 -44.75
CA VAL A 246 -10.78 15.55 -44.45
C VAL A 246 -9.94 15.86 -45.69
N ASN A 247 -9.24 16.99 -45.67
CA ASN A 247 -8.30 17.40 -46.73
C ASN A 247 -6.83 17.48 -46.28
N LEU A 248 -6.58 17.22 -44.99
CA LEU A 248 -5.23 17.16 -44.41
C LEU A 248 -5.02 15.80 -43.77
N ARG A 249 -3.77 15.33 -43.81
CA ARG A 249 -3.36 14.06 -43.20
C ARG A 249 -3.30 14.13 -41.68
N ASP A 250 -2.99 15.30 -41.14
CA ASP A 250 -2.97 15.52 -39.71
C ASP A 250 -4.40 15.69 -39.19
N VAL A 251 -4.79 14.76 -38.35
CA VAL A 251 -6.14 14.64 -37.79
C VAL A 251 -6.09 14.55 -36.28
N THR A 252 -7.22 14.83 -35.65
CA THR A 252 -7.45 14.53 -34.23
C THR A 252 -8.27 13.25 -34.14
N ILE A 253 -7.84 12.35 -33.27
CA ILE A 253 -8.57 11.12 -32.95
C ILE A 253 -9.22 11.31 -31.59
N ASN A 254 -10.55 11.16 -31.51
CA ASN A 254 -11.27 11.03 -30.26
C ASN A 254 -11.21 9.56 -29.82
N MET A 255 -11.01 9.32 -28.53
CA MET A 255 -10.81 7.99 -27.99
C MET A 255 -11.57 7.78 -26.69
N VAL A 256 -12.30 6.67 -26.63
CA VAL A 256 -12.88 6.13 -25.40
C VAL A 256 -12.22 4.77 -25.15
N TRP A 257 -11.53 4.63 -24.03
CA TRP A 257 -10.85 3.38 -23.67
C TRP A 257 -11.69 2.52 -22.72
N PRO A 258 -11.47 1.20 -22.65
CA PRO A 258 -12.01 0.38 -21.58
C PRO A 258 -11.39 0.78 -20.24
N GLU A 259 -12.17 0.72 -19.15
CA GLU A 259 -11.67 1.00 -17.80
C GLU A 259 -10.39 0.21 -17.49
N TYR A 260 -9.43 0.86 -16.82
CA TYR A 260 -8.09 0.35 -16.49
C TYR A 260 -7.12 0.12 -17.67
N ALA A 261 -7.48 0.50 -18.89
CA ALA A 261 -6.48 0.75 -19.92
C ALA A 261 -5.58 1.93 -19.52
N THR A 262 -4.29 1.81 -19.81
CA THR A 262 -3.28 2.83 -19.50
C THR A 262 -2.59 3.33 -20.76
N THR A 263 -2.40 2.45 -21.74
CA THR A 263 -1.81 2.78 -23.03
C THR A 263 -2.63 2.20 -24.18
N ALA A 264 -2.34 2.67 -25.39
CA ALA A 264 -2.95 2.21 -26.62
C ALA A 264 -1.88 2.08 -27.70
N LEU A 265 -1.93 0.99 -28.47
CA LEU A 265 -1.17 0.82 -29.69
C LEU A 265 -2.00 1.37 -30.86
N VAL A 266 -1.41 2.24 -31.67
CA VAL A 266 -2.06 2.91 -32.81
C VAL A 266 -1.31 2.58 -34.10
N SER A 267 -2.04 2.21 -35.16
CA SER A 267 -1.48 1.94 -36.49
C SER A 267 -2.42 2.39 -37.61
N ASN A 268 -1.87 2.77 -38.75
CA ASN A 268 -2.63 3.01 -39.98
C ASN A 268 -2.96 1.71 -40.75
N ASP A 269 -2.23 0.63 -40.52
CA ASP A 269 -2.33 -0.59 -41.33
C ASP A 269 -3.07 -1.76 -40.65
N GLY A 270 -3.38 -1.62 -39.35
CA GLY A 270 -4.01 -2.67 -38.53
C GLY A 270 -3.16 -3.93 -38.31
N ALA A 271 -1.95 -4.02 -38.85
CA ALA A 271 -1.04 -5.15 -38.70
C ALA A 271 -0.31 -5.13 -37.35
N PHE A 272 -0.16 -3.95 -36.75
CA PHE A 272 0.52 -3.74 -35.46
C PHE A 272 1.97 -4.24 -35.43
N HIS A 273 2.69 -4.15 -36.56
CA HIS A 273 4.12 -4.43 -36.57
C HIS A 273 4.85 -3.36 -35.72
N PRO A 274 5.83 -3.72 -34.86
CA PRO A 274 6.47 -2.76 -33.96
C PRO A 274 7.11 -1.54 -34.66
N SER A 275 7.56 -1.69 -35.91
CA SER A 275 8.13 -0.58 -36.69
C SER A 275 7.09 0.39 -37.28
N ARG A 276 5.81 0.02 -37.27
CA ARG A 276 4.70 0.80 -37.84
C ARG A 276 3.61 1.12 -36.81
N THR A 277 3.88 0.83 -35.53
CA THR A 277 2.93 1.03 -34.43
C THR A 277 3.50 2.06 -33.48
N SER A 278 2.66 3.01 -33.06
CA SER A 278 2.98 3.94 -31.99
C SER A 278 2.27 3.50 -30.71
N GLU A 279 2.95 3.53 -29.57
CA GLU A 279 2.33 3.38 -28.27
C GLU A 279 2.12 4.77 -27.65
N ILE A 280 0.90 5.04 -27.20
CA ILE A 280 0.50 6.30 -26.57
C ILE A 280 -0.19 6.03 -25.24
N ASP A 281 -0.14 6.99 -24.31
CA ASP A 281 -0.96 6.97 -23.11
C ASP A 281 -2.44 7.24 -23.47
N VAL A 282 -3.37 6.64 -22.71
CA VAL A 282 -4.79 6.90 -22.93
C VAL A 282 -5.16 8.34 -22.55
N SER A 283 -5.93 8.97 -23.42
CA SER A 283 -6.46 10.33 -23.28
C SER A 283 -7.69 10.49 -24.18
N ASP A 284 -8.53 11.50 -23.93
CA ASP A 284 -9.77 11.69 -24.71
C ASP A 284 -9.48 12.01 -26.18
N THR A 285 -8.36 12.68 -26.46
CA THR A 285 -7.92 12.99 -27.82
C THR A 285 -6.42 12.90 -27.98
N PHE A 286 -5.98 12.55 -29.19
CA PHE A 286 -4.58 12.66 -29.59
C PHE A 286 -4.45 13.05 -31.07
N SER A 287 -3.33 13.68 -31.44
CA SER A 287 -3.02 14.01 -32.83
C SER A 287 -2.42 12.80 -33.54
N TRP A 288 -2.83 12.60 -34.80
CA TRP A 288 -2.39 11.48 -35.61
C TRP A 288 -2.21 11.91 -37.07
N THR A 289 -1.28 11.26 -37.78
CA THR A 289 -1.07 11.48 -39.21
C THR A 289 -1.51 10.23 -39.98
N LEU A 290 -2.51 10.41 -40.84
CA LEU A 290 -3.05 9.37 -41.71
C LEU A 290 -2.00 8.87 -42.71
N GLU A 291 -2.16 7.64 -43.18
CA GLU A 291 -1.27 7.06 -44.20
C GLU A 291 -1.28 7.88 -45.48
N ASP A 292 -0.12 7.98 -46.14
CA ASP A 292 0.01 8.69 -47.40
C ASP A 292 -0.39 7.79 -48.56
N GLY A 293 -1.54 8.05 -49.17
CA GLY A 293 -1.97 7.40 -50.40
C GLY A 293 -1.44 8.05 -51.68
N GLY A 294 -0.63 9.11 -51.57
CA GLY A 294 -0.34 10.04 -52.67
C GLY A 294 -1.44 11.06 -52.87
N GLU A 295 -1.36 11.87 -53.93
CA GLU A 295 -2.41 12.83 -54.29
C GLU A 295 -3.66 12.12 -54.82
N GLY A 296 -4.85 12.45 -54.29
CA GLY A 296 -6.11 11.89 -54.73
C GLY A 296 -7.19 11.86 -53.65
N VAL A 297 -8.16 10.98 -53.86
CA VAL A 297 -9.25 10.70 -52.91
C VAL A 297 -9.19 9.23 -52.53
N TYR A 298 -8.93 8.94 -51.26
CA TYR A 298 -8.84 7.55 -50.78
C TYR A 298 -9.46 7.40 -49.40
N SER A 299 -9.95 6.19 -49.12
CA SER A 299 -10.36 5.79 -47.78
C SER A 299 -9.14 5.32 -47.02
N THR A 300 -8.96 5.82 -45.81
CA THR A 300 -7.91 5.39 -44.88
C THR A 300 -8.51 5.08 -43.51
N SER A 301 -7.78 4.32 -42.71
CA SER A 301 -8.25 3.82 -41.42
C SER A 301 -7.22 4.07 -40.33
N VAL A 302 -7.70 4.21 -39.10
CA VAL A 302 -6.86 4.17 -37.91
C VAL A 302 -7.29 2.99 -37.08
N PHE A 303 -6.33 2.18 -36.62
CA PHE A 303 -6.55 1.00 -35.80
C PHE A 303 -5.92 1.18 -34.42
N VAL A 304 -6.65 0.82 -33.38
CA VAL A 304 -6.23 0.95 -31.99
C VAL A 304 -6.40 -0.35 -31.22
N ARG A 305 -5.39 -0.73 -30.42
CA ARG A 305 -5.45 -1.83 -29.44
C ARG A 305 -5.08 -1.31 -28.06
N PHE A 306 -6.03 -1.36 -27.12
CA PHE A 306 -5.81 -0.93 -25.75
C PHE A 306 -4.95 -1.92 -24.96
N ARG A 307 -4.16 -1.39 -24.02
CA ARG A 307 -3.29 -2.14 -23.12
C ARG A 307 -3.54 -1.68 -21.70
N GLY A 308 -3.53 -2.64 -20.79
CA GLY A 308 -3.79 -2.40 -19.37
C GLY A 308 -4.07 -3.69 -18.63
N SER A 309 -4.16 -3.59 -17.30
CA SER A 309 -4.47 -4.76 -16.49
C SER A 309 -5.91 -5.21 -16.72
N GLY A 310 -6.12 -6.47 -17.07
CA GLY A 310 -7.45 -7.01 -17.34
C GLY A 310 -8.03 -6.64 -18.71
N ILE A 311 -7.24 -5.97 -19.56
CA ILE A 311 -7.65 -5.62 -20.92
C ILE A 311 -7.26 -6.74 -21.89
N ASP A 312 -8.22 -7.18 -22.72
CA ASP A 312 -7.93 -7.99 -23.89
C ASP A 312 -7.18 -7.15 -24.92
N SER A 313 -5.87 -7.35 -24.96
CA SER A 313 -4.96 -6.61 -25.81
C SER A 313 -4.95 -7.02 -27.28
N SER A 314 -5.73 -8.05 -27.66
CA SER A 314 -5.87 -8.48 -29.05
C SER A 314 -7.03 -7.77 -29.77
N ARG A 315 -7.99 -7.24 -29.00
CA ARG A 315 -9.17 -6.57 -29.51
C ARG A 315 -8.81 -5.24 -30.17
N THR A 316 -9.17 -5.14 -31.45
CA THR A 316 -8.91 -3.97 -32.28
C THR A 316 -10.17 -3.11 -32.42
N TYR A 317 -10.01 -1.82 -32.18
CA TYR A 317 -10.99 -0.78 -32.50
C TYR A 317 -10.48 -0.02 -33.73
N TRP A 318 -11.37 0.46 -34.58
CA TRP A 318 -10.96 1.18 -35.77
C TRP A 318 -12.06 2.12 -36.25
N ASP A 319 -11.65 3.11 -37.02
CA ASP A 319 -12.53 4.02 -37.74
C ASP A 319 -11.92 4.33 -39.12
N THR A 320 -12.76 4.78 -40.06
CA THR A 320 -12.40 5.09 -41.45
C THR A 320 -12.80 6.50 -41.82
N ILE A 321 -11.99 7.16 -42.64
CA ILE A 321 -12.30 8.48 -43.19
C ILE A 321 -11.86 8.58 -44.66
N VAL A 322 -12.55 9.42 -45.43
CA VAL A 322 -12.10 9.80 -46.78
C VAL A 322 -11.10 10.94 -46.67
N LEU A 323 -9.87 10.73 -47.14
CA LEU A 323 -8.88 11.78 -47.32
C LEU A 323 -8.91 12.26 -48.78
N ASP A 324 -9.24 13.54 -48.96
CA ASP A 324 -9.16 14.24 -50.25
C ASP A 324 -8.01 15.25 -50.22
N ASN A 325 -6.83 14.81 -50.65
CA ASN A 325 -5.65 15.65 -50.75
C ASN A 325 -5.36 16.05 -52.20
N MET A 326 -6.39 16.11 -53.05
CA MET A 326 -6.22 16.60 -54.41
C MET A 326 -5.67 18.03 -54.37
N PRO A 327 -4.64 18.34 -55.18
CA PRO A 327 -4.12 19.70 -55.26
C PRO A 327 -5.23 20.65 -55.73
N VAL A 328 -5.41 21.75 -54.99
CA VAL A 328 -6.38 22.79 -55.35
C VAL A 328 -6.00 23.31 -56.74
N THR A 329 -6.81 22.97 -57.73
CA THR A 329 -6.65 23.48 -59.09
C THR A 329 -7.19 24.92 -59.08
N THR A 330 -6.29 25.90 -58.99
CA THR A 330 -6.64 27.32 -59.13
C THR A 330 -7.09 27.58 -60.57
N SER A 331 -8.36 27.28 -60.85
CA SER A 331 -9.01 27.61 -62.12
C SER A 331 -9.44 29.07 -62.06
N THR A 332 -8.70 29.98 -62.69
CA THR A 332 -9.21 31.32 -63.00
C THR A 332 -10.29 31.20 -64.08
N THR A 333 -11.54 31.04 -63.66
CA THR A 333 -12.70 31.02 -64.56
C THR A 333 -13.28 32.43 -64.65
N SER A 334 -13.00 33.12 -65.76
CA SER A 334 -13.78 34.29 -66.19
C SER A 334 -15.21 33.85 -66.53
N THR A 335 -16.18 34.37 -65.80
CA THR A 335 -17.61 34.13 -65.96
C THR A 335 -18.14 34.83 -67.22
N THR A 336 -18.69 34.05 -68.15
CA THR A 336 -19.78 34.53 -69.03
C THR A 336 -20.92 33.53 -68.93
N SER A 337 -22.00 33.99 -68.30
CA SER A 337 -23.24 33.27 -68.08
C SER A 337 -24.12 33.31 -69.32
N THR A 338 -24.65 32.16 -69.73
CA THR A 338 -25.97 32.07 -70.38
C THR A 338 -26.69 30.81 -69.95
N THR A 339 -27.84 31.04 -69.32
CA THR A 339 -28.79 30.10 -68.75
C THR A 339 -29.57 29.37 -69.84
N SER A 340 -29.80 28.06 -69.69
CA SER A 340 -31.01 27.42 -70.23
C SER A 340 -31.40 26.21 -69.39
N THR A 341 -32.55 26.35 -68.73
CA THR A 341 -33.29 25.35 -67.96
C THR A 341 -34.05 24.43 -68.91
N THR A 342 -34.03 23.10 -68.68
CA THR A 342 -35.20 22.19 -68.83
C THR A 342 -34.86 20.76 -68.38
N LEU A 343 -35.66 20.25 -67.42
CA LEU A 343 -35.84 18.84 -66.98
C LEU A 343 -36.40 17.95 -68.12
N PRO A 344 -36.36 16.58 -68.12
CA PRO A 344 -36.91 15.67 -67.07
C PRO A 344 -36.28 14.23 -67.06
N PRO A 345 -36.96 13.11 -66.66
CA PRO A 345 -37.78 12.78 -65.48
C PRO A 345 -37.24 11.58 -64.65
N THR A 346 -37.89 11.34 -63.52
CA THR A 346 -37.82 10.19 -62.60
C THR A 346 -38.25 8.85 -63.20
N THR A 347 -37.57 7.76 -62.82
CA THR A 347 -38.10 6.38 -62.82
C THR A 347 -37.71 5.64 -61.54
N SER A 348 -38.72 5.09 -60.86
CA SER A 348 -38.59 4.17 -59.74
C SER A 348 -38.44 2.75 -60.26
N THR A 349 -37.57 1.94 -59.64
CA THR A 349 -37.67 0.48 -59.74
C THR A 349 -37.36 -0.19 -58.41
N THR A 350 -38.34 -0.99 -58.00
CA THR A 350 -38.49 -1.87 -56.86
C THR A 350 -37.49 -3.05 -56.88
N LEU A 351 -37.10 -3.57 -55.71
CA LEU A 351 -36.47 -4.89 -55.56
C LEU A 351 -37.09 -5.66 -54.37
N PRO A 352 -37.45 -6.95 -54.55
CA PRO A 352 -38.00 -7.81 -53.49
C PRO A 352 -36.90 -8.57 -52.70
N PRO A 353 -37.26 -9.26 -51.59
CA PRO A 353 -36.32 -9.66 -50.53
C PRO A 353 -35.83 -11.11 -50.65
N THR A 354 -35.14 -11.60 -49.59
CA THR A 354 -34.62 -12.97 -49.29
C THR A 354 -33.11 -13.13 -49.54
N THR A 355 -32.29 -13.82 -48.73
CA THR A 355 -32.50 -14.70 -47.57
C THR A 355 -31.17 -14.87 -46.83
N SER A 356 -31.25 -15.11 -45.52
CA SER A 356 -30.17 -15.52 -44.64
C SER A 356 -29.75 -16.97 -44.88
N THR A 357 -28.44 -17.22 -44.97
CA THR A 357 -27.86 -18.57 -44.88
C THR A 357 -26.73 -18.59 -43.85
N THR A 358 -27.03 -19.23 -42.72
CA THR A 358 -26.08 -19.73 -41.71
C THR A 358 -25.23 -20.85 -42.27
N SER A 359 -23.94 -20.88 -41.91
CA SER A 359 -23.04 -22.02 -42.13
C SER A 359 -22.31 -22.38 -40.81
N PRO A 360 -22.07 -23.66 -40.51
CA PRO A 360 -21.72 -24.14 -39.17
C PRO A 360 -20.21 -24.16 -38.87
N SER A 361 -19.90 -24.01 -37.58
CA SER A 361 -18.57 -24.12 -36.97
C SER A 361 -18.15 -25.57 -36.79
N VAL A 362 -16.89 -25.88 -37.12
CA VAL A 362 -16.21 -27.14 -36.80
C VAL A 362 -15.28 -26.89 -35.62
N ASP A 363 -15.51 -27.64 -34.55
CA ASP A 363 -14.76 -27.63 -33.30
C ASP A 363 -13.55 -28.58 -33.40
N VAL A 364 -12.36 -28.10 -33.08
CA VAL A 364 -11.14 -28.91 -32.99
C VAL A 364 -10.41 -28.55 -31.69
N THR A 365 -10.49 -29.47 -30.73
CA THR A 365 -9.69 -29.47 -29.50
C THR A 365 -8.35 -30.16 -29.74
N PRO A 366 -7.24 -29.64 -29.18
CA PRO A 366 -6.05 -30.45 -28.98
C PRO A 366 -5.80 -30.77 -27.49
N GLN A 367 -5.51 -32.06 -27.29
CA GLN A 367 -5.18 -32.77 -26.07
C GLN A 367 -3.75 -32.43 -25.59
N SER A 368 -3.58 -32.17 -24.29
CA SER A 368 -2.28 -31.93 -23.64
C SER A 368 -1.68 -33.23 -23.11
N THR A 369 -0.44 -33.53 -23.49
CA THR A 369 0.39 -34.59 -22.91
C THR A 369 1.48 -33.99 -22.02
N SER A 370 1.66 -34.60 -20.85
CA SER A 370 2.65 -34.25 -19.83
C SER A 370 3.73 -35.36 -19.76
N PRO A 371 4.99 -35.04 -19.41
CA PRO A 371 5.85 -36.03 -18.80
C PRO A 371 6.34 -35.60 -17.40
N THR A 372 6.29 -36.57 -16.49
CA THR A 372 6.79 -36.56 -15.12
C THR A 372 8.21 -37.11 -15.08
N ILE A 373 9.19 -36.41 -14.45
CA ILE A 373 10.35 -37.02 -13.76
C ILE A 373 10.80 -36.13 -12.57
N GLY A 374 10.69 -36.67 -11.35
CA GLY A 374 11.80 -36.95 -10.43
C GLY A 374 12.61 -35.84 -9.74
N GLU A 375 12.52 -35.89 -8.40
CA GLU A 375 13.57 -35.66 -7.38
C GLU A 375 13.79 -34.30 -6.69
N THR A 376 13.92 -34.42 -5.37
CA THR A 376 13.70 -33.47 -4.28
C THR A 376 14.93 -32.65 -3.89
N ALA A 377 14.78 -31.32 -3.91
CA ALA A 377 15.58 -30.39 -3.11
C ALA A 377 14.66 -29.33 -2.51
N GLN A 378 14.42 -29.38 -1.20
CA GLN A 378 13.59 -28.39 -0.49
C GLN A 378 14.29 -27.02 -0.46
N ALA A 379 13.92 -26.15 -1.40
CA ALA A 379 14.20 -24.73 -1.35
C ALA A 379 13.06 -24.01 -0.60
N THR A 380 13.31 -23.55 0.62
CA THR A 380 12.34 -22.72 1.35
C THR A 380 12.33 -21.31 0.76
N ARG A 381 11.19 -20.88 0.19
CA ARG A 381 10.96 -19.47 -0.22
C ARG A 381 10.96 -18.58 1.02
N ILE A 382 11.70 -17.48 0.99
CA ILE A 382 11.65 -16.40 2.00
C ILE A 382 11.26 -15.12 1.27
N SER A 383 10.09 -14.57 1.59
CA SER A 383 9.59 -13.29 1.08
C SER A 383 9.59 -12.25 2.22
N ARG A 384 10.72 -11.62 2.53
CA ARG A 384 10.77 -10.40 3.35
C ARG A 384 11.91 -9.48 2.91
N GLY A 385 11.63 -8.18 2.89
CA GLY A 385 12.55 -7.11 2.50
C GLY A 385 13.80 -7.02 3.37
N VAL A 386 14.87 -6.52 2.76
CA VAL A 386 16.24 -6.53 3.30
C VAL A 386 16.44 -5.37 4.26
N SER A 387 15.96 -5.51 5.51
CA SER A 387 16.39 -4.62 6.61
C SER A 387 16.48 -5.27 8.00
N SER A 388 16.15 -6.56 8.20
CA SER A 388 16.09 -7.12 9.57
C SER A 388 16.63 -8.54 9.76
N MET A 389 17.49 -9.05 8.89
CA MET A 389 18.10 -10.36 9.11
C MET A 389 19.40 -10.25 9.91
N SER A 390 19.30 -10.31 11.25
CA SER A 390 20.44 -10.79 12.03
C SER A 390 20.67 -12.26 11.66
N VAL A 391 21.91 -12.62 11.29
CA VAL A 391 22.31 -14.01 11.00
C VAL A 391 22.32 -14.90 12.24
N ARG A 392 21.79 -14.42 13.37
CA ARG A 392 21.36 -15.29 14.49
C ARG A 392 20.32 -16.32 14.01
N SER A 393 19.48 -15.94 13.04
CA SER A 393 18.54 -16.86 12.34
C SER A 393 19.23 -17.84 11.36
N LEU A 394 20.47 -17.56 10.95
CA LEU A 394 21.23 -18.32 9.95
C LEU A 394 22.09 -19.40 10.60
N SER A 395 22.65 -19.14 11.80
CA SER A 395 23.39 -20.14 12.58
C SER A 395 22.49 -21.03 13.44
N ALA A 396 21.29 -20.58 13.84
CA ALA A 396 20.35 -21.37 14.66
C ALA A 396 19.92 -22.70 14.02
N ARG A 397 19.98 -22.82 12.68
CA ARG A 397 19.72 -24.09 11.96
C ARG A 397 20.88 -25.09 11.99
N VAL A 398 22.07 -24.67 12.45
CA VAL A 398 23.31 -25.44 12.37
C VAL A 398 24.04 -25.54 13.72
N ALA A 399 23.84 -24.59 14.64
CA ALA A 399 24.52 -24.50 15.94
C ALA A 399 23.55 -24.10 17.06
N ARG A 400 23.76 -24.62 18.29
CA ARG A 400 23.04 -24.18 19.51
C ARG A 400 23.61 -22.83 20.00
N SER A 401 22.83 -22.10 20.80
CA SER A 401 23.13 -20.71 21.23
C SER A 401 24.49 -20.50 21.92
N SER A 402 25.11 -21.56 22.44
CA SER A 402 26.39 -21.54 23.17
C SER A 402 27.64 -21.91 22.35
N GLN A 403 27.52 -22.19 21.04
CA GLN A 403 28.67 -22.59 20.20
C GLN A 403 29.27 -21.41 19.41
N GLN A 404 30.61 -21.37 19.30
CA GLN A 404 31.28 -20.39 18.44
C GLN A 404 31.12 -20.74 16.96
N VAL A 405 30.68 -19.76 16.16
CA VAL A 405 30.36 -19.91 14.74
C VAL A 405 31.19 -18.94 13.90
N SER A 406 31.81 -19.45 12.84
CA SER A 406 32.47 -18.66 11.81
C SER A 406 31.71 -18.78 10.49
N THR A 407 31.58 -17.68 9.75
CA THR A 407 30.82 -17.60 8.50
C THR A 407 31.69 -17.07 7.37
N GLN A 408 31.57 -17.66 6.18
CA GLN A 408 32.32 -17.26 5.01
C GLN A 408 31.45 -17.31 3.75
N VAL A 409 31.37 -16.20 3.01
CA VAL A 409 30.71 -16.17 1.70
C VAL A 409 31.59 -16.92 0.69
N LEU A 410 30.98 -17.87 -0.03
CA LEU A 410 31.67 -18.59 -1.10
C LEU A 410 32.08 -17.62 -2.21
N ALA A 411 33.22 -17.86 -2.85
CA ALA A 411 33.75 -16.97 -3.90
C ALA A 411 32.72 -16.67 -5.01
N SER A 412 31.94 -17.68 -5.40
CA SER A 412 30.87 -17.58 -6.41
C SER A 412 29.67 -16.71 -6.01
N SER A 413 29.57 -16.32 -4.73
CA SER A 413 28.44 -15.52 -4.22
C SER A 413 28.84 -14.13 -3.72
N ARG A 414 30.11 -13.73 -3.81
CA ARG A 414 30.60 -12.42 -3.31
C ARG A 414 30.01 -11.21 -4.03
N THR A 415 29.59 -11.38 -5.29
CA THR A 415 28.90 -10.35 -6.09
C THR A 415 27.40 -10.27 -5.79
N VAL A 416 26.85 -11.32 -5.16
CA VAL A 416 25.42 -11.45 -4.84
C VAL A 416 25.15 -11.03 -3.40
N CYS A 417 26.03 -11.36 -2.46
CA CYS A 417 25.84 -11.02 -1.05
C CYS A 417 27.14 -10.70 -0.32
N ARG A 418 27.03 -9.81 0.67
CA ARG A 418 28.08 -9.51 1.64
C ARG A 418 27.57 -9.77 3.04
N ILE A 419 28.41 -10.38 3.88
CA ILE A 419 28.15 -10.61 5.29
C ILE A 419 29.32 -10.07 6.12
N SER A 420 29.06 -9.68 7.37
CA SER A 420 30.08 -9.42 8.38
C SER A 420 29.69 -10.14 9.65
N GLY A 421 30.53 -11.07 10.10
CA GLY A 421 30.22 -11.96 11.22
C GLY A 421 28.85 -12.61 11.05
N SER A 422 27.93 -12.28 11.97
CA SER A 422 26.57 -12.78 11.96
C SER A 422 25.54 -11.80 11.37
N GLN A 423 25.90 -10.90 10.44
CA GLN A 423 24.95 -10.01 9.76
C GLN A 423 25.06 -10.04 8.22
N VAL A 424 23.92 -10.02 7.52
CA VAL A 424 23.88 -9.80 6.06
C VAL A 424 23.91 -8.28 5.83
N LEU A 425 24.96 -7.80 5.17
CA LEU A 425 25.14 -6.38 4.88
C LEU A 425 24.46 -5.94 3.58
N ALA A 426 24.38 -6.85 2.61
CA ALA A 426 23.71 -6.61 1.33
C ALA A 426 23.37 -7.93 0.64
N ILE A 427 22.24 -7.98 -0.07
CA ILE A 427 21.87 -9.09 -0.95
C ILE A 427 21.23 -8.56 -2.23
N ARG A 428 21.73 -9.02 -3.39
CA ARG A 428 21.18 -8.76 -4.72
C ARG A 428 20.36 -9.97 -5.19
N ASN A 429 19.55 -9.78 -6.23
CA ASN A 429 18.83 -10.87 -6.88
C ASN A 429 19.82 -11.97 -7.31
N GLY A 430 19.54 -13.21 -6.93
CA GLY A 430 20.39 -14.35 -7.20
C GLY A 430 20.58 -15.29 -6.01
N GLN A 431 21.50 -16.26 -6.16
CA GLN A 431 21.80 -17.24 -5.13
C GLN A 431 23.01 -16.82 -4.29
N CYS A 432 22.79 -16.58 -3.00
CA CYS A 432 23.84 -16.33 -2.02
C CYS A 432 24.19 -17.63 -1.28
N ARG A 433 25.46 -18.08 -1.36
CA ARG A 433 25.94 -19.27 -0.66
C ARG A 433 26.92 -18.88 0.44
N VAL A 434 26.66 -19.33 1.66
CA VAL A 434 27.47 -19.03 2.86
C VAL A 434 27.87 -20.34 3.53
N LYS A 435 29.17 -20.53 3.73
CA LYS A 435 29.73 -21.62 4.54
C LYS A 435 29.68 -21.21 6.00
N VAL A 436 29.11 -22.06 6.84
CA VAL A 436 29.03 -21.91 8.29
C VAL A 436 29.88 -23.01 8.92
N THR A 437 30.88 -22.62 9.69
CA THR A 437 31.76 -23.53 10.43
C THR A 437 31.47 -23.40 11.92
N VAL A 438 31.23 -24.53 12.58
CA VAL A 438 30.98 -24.62 14.01
C VAL A 438 32.10 -25.40 14.65
N ARG A 439 32.70 -24.85 15.71
CA ARG A 439 33.66 -25.57 16.54
C ARG A 439 32.93 -26.26 17.67
N THR A 440 33.04 -27.58 17.74
CA THR A 440 32.48 -28.37 18.85
C THR A 440 33.32 -28.18 20.12
N PRO A 441 32.77 -28.43 21.33
CA PRO A 441 33.52 -28.35 22.58
C PRO A 441 34.80 -29.20 22.60
N ASN A 442 34.85 -30.25 21.78
CA ASN A 442 35.97 -31.19 21.65
C ASN A 442 37.04 -30.71 20.64
N GLY A 443 36.96 -29.46 20.18
CA GLY A 443 37.90 -28.85 19.23
C GLY A 443 37.68 -29.20 17.76
N ARG A 444 36.74 -30.09 17.43
CA ARG A 444 36.45 -30.51 16.04
C ARG A 444 35.59 -29.49 15.32
N GLU A 445 35.98 -29.11 14.11
CA GLU A 445 35.23 -28.18 13.25
C GLU A 445 34.31 -28.93 12.27
N VAL A 446 33.04 -28.50 12.20
CA VAL A 446 32.05 -29.03 11.26
C VAL A 446 31.54 -27.88 10.41
N SER A 447 31.56 -28.05 9.08
CA SER A 447 31.13 -27.04 8.12
C SER A 447 29.88 -27.45 7.37
N ARG A 448 28.96 -26.51 7.12
CA ARG A 448 27.83 -26.67 6.18
C ARG A 448 27.68 -25.45 5.29
N VAL A 449 27.23 -25.65 4.05
CA VAL A 449 26.92 -24.55 3.12
C VAL A 449 25.42 -24.32 3.11
N LEU A 450 25.01 -23.09 3.37
CA LEU A 450 23.63 -22.63 3.26
C LEU A 450 23.46 -21.83 1.97
N THR A 451 22.35 -22.05 1.27
CA THR A 451 22.02 -21.34 0.02
C THR A 451 20.74 -20.52 0.21
N PHE A 452 20.79 -19.24 -0.11
CA PHE A 452 19.68 -18.30 -0.07
C PHE A 452 19.36 -17.84 -1.48
N VAL A 453 18.08 -17.76 -1.82
CA VAL A 453 17.63 -17.25 -3.12
C VAL A 453 16.87 -15.95 -2.86
N ALA A 454 17.43 -14.82 -3.28
CA ALA A 454 16.73 -13.55 -3.28
C ALA A 454 16.10 -13.31 -4.66
N ARG A 455 14.79 -13.08 -4.70
CA ARG A 455 14.04 -12.64 -5.88
C ARG A 455 13.30 -11.36 -5.49
N ARG A 456 13.26 -10.38 -6.39
CA ARG A 456 12.41 -9.19 -6.26
C ARG A 456 10.95 -9.59 -6.13
#